data_AF-A0A9J7GYF2-F1
#
_entry.id   AF-A0A9J7GYF2-F1
#
_cell.length_a   1.000
_cell.length_b   1.000
_cell.length_c   1.000
_cell.angle_alpha   90.00
_cell.angle_beta   90.00
_cell.angle_gamma   90.00
#
_symmetry.space_group_name_H-M   'P 1'
#
loop_
_entity.id
_entity.type
_entity.pdbx_description
1 polymer ?
#
loop_
_entity_poly.entity_id
_entity_poly.type
_entity_poly.pdbx_seq_one_letter_code
_entity_poly.pdbx_strand_id
1 'polypeptide(L)'
;MVFRYGYLTWEWTERLRGYTYPLIFASIYKILHLLGKDSVQLLIWIPRLAQALLSAVADVRLYSLMKQVGNQQVARWVFFCQLCSWFTWYCCTRTLTNTMETALTAIALFYYPLEGSRSMNSVKYSLLVALACIVRPTALIPWVPLLFRHFYREQRKLCLVLHHLLPVGFITFSLSLIIDRIFFGQWTLVQFNFLKFNVLQNLGTFYGSHPWHWYFSQGFPVVLGTHLPFFIHGCFLAPRRLHILLLTVLWTLLVYSMLGHKEFRFIYPVLPFCMVFCGPGNRSKVGLWSYAYENYTILRATKKTYVWWDLTGYNQTCGAAPYKKIMDLSPGYSLAHLKAWRKAAVSFLLLSNVLLALYTGLVHQRGTLDVMNHIQQACPRGPDPASVSVLIMMPCHSTPYYSHVHCPLSMRFLQCPPDLTGKTQYLDEADMFYLNPLSWLQQEFRSNASLPTYLVTFSVLEKEIYAFLTSGSYERTAIFFHTHWPEGRIGSHVHVYERRLTSRVNTGGN
;
A
#
# COMPACT_ATOMS: atom_id res chain seq x y z
N MET A 1 -6.21 12.38 -20.72
CA MET A 1 -4.74 12.52 -20.94
C MET A 1 -4.26 11.76 -22.17
N VAL A 2 -4.40 10.43 -22.25
CA VAL A 2 -3.81 9.65 -23.36
C VAL A 2 -4.81 9.31 -24.47
N PHE A 3 -5.93 8.67 -24.12
CA PHE A 3 -6.86 8.04 -25.08
C PHE A 3 -8.10 8.87 -25.43
N ARG A 4 -8.21 10.11 -24.92
CA ARG A 4 -9.35 11.04 -25.13
C ARG A 4 -10.73 10.58 -24.62
N TYR A 5 -10.82 9.42 -23.94
CA TYR A 5 -11.96 9.03 -23.11
C TYR A 5 -11.51 8.73 -21.68
N GLY A 6 -12.46 8.63 -20.76
CA GLY A 6 -12.22 8.35 -19.35
C GLY A 6 -13.23 9.07 -18.46
N TYR A 7 -12.95 9.07 -17.15
CA TYR A 7 -13.77 9.75 -16.16
C TYR A 7 -12.88 10.48 -15.16
N LEU A 8 -13.19 11.74 -14.89
CA LEU A 8 -12.56 12.54 -13.85
C LEU A 8 -13.49 12.57 -12.65
N THR A 9 -12.97 12.14 -11.51
CA THR A 9 -13.72 12.12 -10.24
C THR A 9 -13.76 13.53 -9.64
N TRP A 10 -14.68 13.76 -8.71
CA TRP A 10 -14.89 15.07 -8.09
C TRP A 10 -13.60 15.63 -7.45
N GLU A 11 -12.69 14.78 -6.96
CA GLU A 11 -11.42 15.24 -6.38
C GLU A 11 -10.51 15.96 -7.38
N TRP A 12 -10.64 15.64 -8.67
CA TRP A 12 -9.92 16.35 -9.74
C TRP A 12 -10.59 17.68 -10.05
N THR A 13 -11.92 17.72 -10.06
CA THR A 13 -12.68 18.96 -10.22
C THR A 13 -12.34 19.97 -9.11
N GLU A 14 -12.23 19.49 -7.88
CA GLU A 14 -11.83 20.26 -6.70
C GLU A 14 -10.32 20.41 -6.52
N ARG A 15 -9.52 19.89 -7.47
CA ARG A 15 -8.07 20.07 -7.51
C ARG A 15 -7.35 19.60 -6.24
N LEU A 16 -7.85 18.51 -5.65
CA LEU A 16 -7.28 17.84 -4.48
C LEU A 16 -6.18 16.85 -4.84
N ARG A 17 -6.11 16.43 -6.12
CA ARG A 17 -5.14 15.48 -6.65
C ARG A 17 -4.30 16.13 -7.76
N GLY A 18 -2.99 15.90 -7.73
CA GLY A 18 -2.04 16.48 -8.68
C GLY A 18 -1.69 15.53 -9.81
N TYR A 19 -1.29 16.08 -10.95
CA TYR A 19 -1.03 15.29 -12.16
C TYR A 19 0.37 14.64 -12.18
N THR A 20 1.28 15.07 -11.31
CA THR A 20 2.68 14.57 -11.27
C THR A 20 2.78 13.06 -11.14
N TYR A 21 1.99 12.42 -10.26
CA TYR A 21 2.04 10.97 -10.09
C TYR A 21 1.36 10.21 -11.25
N PRO A 22 0.12 10.55 -11.67
CA PRO A 22 -0.50 9.90 -12.83
C PRO A 22 0.26 10.09 -14.14
N LEU A 23 1.04 11.16 -14.31
CA LEU A 23 1.88 11.37 -15.49
C LEU A 23 2.89 10.26 -15.72
N ILE A 24 3.42 9.64 -14.64
CA ILE A 24 4.32 8.49 -14.75
C ILE A 24 3.63 7.37 -15.53
N PHE A 25 2.40 7.02 -15.15
CA PHE A 25 1.63 5.99 -15.85
C PHE A 25 1.08 6.45 -17.21
N ALA A 26 0.70 7.72 -17.33
CA ALA A 26 0.27 8.29 -18.60
C ALA A 26 1.38 8.22 -19.66
N SER A 27 2.65 8.39 -19.26
CA SER A 27 3.79 8.24 -20.17
C SER A 27 3.91 6.79 -20.68
N ILE A 28 3.77 5.80 -19.79
CA ILE A 28 3.76 4.37 -20.14
C ILE A 28 2.62 4.08 -21.13
N TYR A 29 1.41 4.55 -20.83
CA TYR A 29 0.25 4.37 -21.70
C TYR A 29 0.43 5.05 -23.07
N LYS A 30 1.04 6.24 -23.10
CA LYS A 30 1.31 6.95 -24.36
C LYS A 30 2.32 6.19 -25.22
N ILE A 31 3.36 5.61 -24.62
CA ILE A 31 4.33 4.77 -25.33
C ILE A 31 3.62 3.54 -25.93
N LEU A 32 2.81 2.84 -25.15
CA LEU A 32 2.07 1.67 -25.64
C LEU A 32 1.13 2.02 -26.81
N HIS A 33 0.42 3.15 -26.68
CA HIS A 33 -0.45 3.64 -27.74
C HIS A 33 0.33 3.97 -29.02
N LEU A 34 1.48 4.65 -28.91
CA LEU A 34 2.33 4.97 -30.07
C LEU A 34 2.90 3.71 -30.74
N LEU A 35 3.09 2.63 -29.99
CA LEU A 35 3.53 1.33 -30.50
C LEU A 35 2.39 0.46 -31.05
N GLY A 36 1.13 0.92 -30.97
CA GLY A 36 -0.04 0.12 -31.34
C GLY A 36 -0.25 -1.13 -30.46
N LYS A 37 0.23 -1.08 -29.20
CA LYS A 37 0.19 -2.20 -28.24
C LYS A 37 -0.58 -1.82 -26.96
N ASP A 38 -1.67 -1.09 -27.09
CA ASP A 38 -2.54 -0.65 -25.98
C ASP A 38 -3.61 -1.68 -25.58
N SER A 39 -3.31 -2.97 -25.67
CA SER A 39 -4.19 -4.00 -25.12
C SER A 39 -4.41 -3.81 -23.62
N VAL A 40 -5.62 -4.12 -23.13
CA VAL A 40 -5.99 -3.97 -21.72
C VAL A 40 -5.04 -4.68 -20.77
N GLN A 41 -4.59 -5.88 -21.12
CA GLN A 41 -3.64 -6.63 -20.30
C GLN A 41 -2.33 -5.86 -20.11
N LEU A 42 -1.79 -5.23 -21.17
CA LEU A 42 -0.56 -4.44 -21.04
C LEU A 42 -0.79 -3.16 -20.23
N LEU A 43 -1.94 -2.51 -20.38
CA LEU A 43 -2.30 -1.33 -19.60
C LEU A 43 -2.50 -1.64 -18.11
N ILE A 44 -2.90 -2.86 -17.76
CA ILE A 44 -3.01 -3.30 -16.37
C ILE A 44 -1.64 -3.72 -15.82
N TRP A 45 -0.89 -4.57 -16.54
CA TRP A 45 0.30 -5.23 -16.01
C TRP A 45 1.55 -4.36 -16.01
N ILE A 46 1.77 -3.50 -17.02
CA ILE A 46 3.02 -2.72 -17.10
C ILE A 46 3.14 -1.69 -15.96
N PRO A 47 2.10 -0.90 -15.60
CA PRO A 47 2.17 -0.04 -14.43
C PRO A 47 2.46 -0.79 -13.12
N ARG A 48 1.84 -1.98 -12.96
CA ARG A 48 2.05 -2.84 -11.79
C ARG A 48 3.49 -3.35 -11.74
N LEU A 49 4.05 -3.75 -12.88
CA LEU A 49 5.44 -4.18 -12.99
C LEU A 49 6.42 -3.04 -12.70
N ALA A 50 6.17 -1.84 -13.23
CA ALA A 50 6.97 -0.65 -12.94
C ALA A 50 6.98 -0.33 -11.43
N GLN A 51 5.81 -0.41 -10.78
CA GLN A 51 5.70 -0.23 -9.33
C GLN A 51 6.44 -1.34 -8.55
N ALA A 52 6.31 -2.60 -8.99
CA ALA A 52 6.99 -3.74 -8.38
C ALA A 52 8.52 -3.63 -8.49
N LEU A 53 9.05 -3.19 -9.64
CA LEU A 53 10.47 -2.93 -9.84
C LEU A 53 10.99 -1.83 -8.91
N LEU A 54 10.23 -0.74 -8.75
CA LEU A 54 10.59 0.32 -7.82
C LEU A 54 10.60 -0.16 -6.36
N SER A 55 9.60 -0.96 -5.97
CA SER A 55 9.58 -1.60 -4.64
C SER A 55 10.76 -2.57 -4.44
N ALA A 56 11.13 -3.35 -5.45
CA ALA A 56 12.31 -4.21 -5.38
C ALA A 56 13.61 -3.40 -5.20
N VAL A 57 13.75 -2.26 -5.90
CA VAL A 57 14.86 -1.33 -5.68
C VAL A 57 14.85 -0.81 -4.24
N ALA A 58 13.69 -0.44 -3.71
CA ALA A 58 13.55 0.02 -2.33
C ALA A 58 13.98 -1.06 -1.31
N ASP A 59 13.59 -2.32 -1.52
CA ASP A 59 13.97 -3.43 -0.65
C ASP A 59 15.49 -3.71 -0.69
N VAL A 60 16.10 -3.64 -1.88
CA VAL A 60 17.57 -3.77 -2.03
C VAL A 60 18.30 -2.61 -1.32
N ARG A 61 17.76 -1.39 -1.38
CA ARG A 61 18.31 -0.23 -0.68
C ARG A 61 18.18 -0.37 0.84
N LEU A 62 17.07 -0.90 1.33
CA LEU A 62 16.90 -1.23 2.75
C LEU A 62 17.93 -2.28 3.21
N TYR A 63 18.11 -3.37 2.46
CA TYR A 63 19.14 -4.37 2.73
C TYR A 63 20.54 -3.76 2.75
N SER A 64 20.85 -2.92 1.76
CA SER A 64 22.15 -2.26 1.63
C SER A 64 22.43 -1.32 2.81
N LEU A 65 21.42 -0.56 3.26
CA LEU A 65 21.52 0.28 4.46
C LEU A 65 21.84 -0.57 5.69
N MET A 66 21.11 -1.66 5.89
CA MET A 66 21.32 -2.53 7.06
C MET A 66 22.64 -3.27 7.03
N LYS A 67 23.20 -3.54 5.84
CA LYS A 67 24.56 -4.06 5.69
C LYS A 67 25.62 -3.03 6.09
N GLN A 68 25.39 -1.74 5.88
CA GLN A 68 26.31 -0.67 6.28
C GLN A 68 26.23 -0.37 7.78
N VAL A 69 25.00 -0.24 8.30
CA VAL A 69 24.77 0.19 9.68
C VAL A 69 24.93 -0.99 10.65
N GLY A 70 24.41 -2.17 10.29
CA GLY A 70 24.47 -3.37 11.11
C GLY A 70 25.52 -4.37 10.60
N ASN A 71 25.23 -5.66 10.83
CA ASN A 71 26.04 -6.76 10.31
C ASN A 71 25.35 -7.42 9.12
N GLN A 72 26.12 -8.14 8.31
CA GLN A 72 25.63 -8.93 7.18
C GLN A 72 24.47 -9.88 7.55
N GLN A 73 24.47 -10.43 8.77
CA GLN A 73 23.40 -11.30 9.26
C GLN A 73 22.11 -10.54 9.60
N VAL A 74 22.24 -9.38 10.26
CA VAL A 74 21.09 -8.51 10.57
C VAL A 74 20.44 -8.05 9.27
N ALA A 75 21.24 -7.63 8.28
CA ALA A 75 20.76 -7.23 6.98
C ALA A 75 19.95 -8.32 6.27
N ARG A 76 20.44 -9.58 6.30
CA ARG A 76 19.72 -10.72 5.72
C ARG A 76 18.37 -10.97 6.40
N TRP A 77 18.30 -10.84 7.72
CA TRP A 77 17.05 -11.03 8.46
C TRP A 77 16.06 -9.90 8.22
N VAL A 78 16.51 -8.64 8.24
CA VAL A 78 15.65 -7.48 7.91
C VAL A 78 15.08 -7.64 6.50
N PHE A 79 15.93 -8.02 5.53
CA PHE A 79 15.50 -8.27 4.16
C PHE A 79 14.52 -9.45 4.05
N PHE A 80 14.78 -10.54 4.78
CA PHE A 80 13.85 -11.68 4.85
C PHE A 80 12.48 -11.26 5.40
N CYS A 81 12.44 -10.51 6.52
CA CYS A 81 11.19 -10.00 7.10
C CYS A 81 10.45 -9.05 6.14
N GLN A 82 11.18 -8.15 5.47
CA GLN A 82 10.61 -7.26 4.45
C GLN A 82 9.99 -8.06 3.29
N LEU A 83 10.70 -9.06 2.77
CA LEU A 83 10.22 -9.93 1.70
C LEU A 83 9.08 -10.85 2.13
N CYS A 84 8.96 -11.19 3.41
CA CYS A 84 7.88 -12.03 3.93
C CYS A 84 6.68 -11.22 4.43
N SER A 85 6.68 -9.89 4.36
CA SER A 85 5.55 -9.10 4.84
C SER A 85 4.35 -9.24 3.90
N TRP A 86 3.24 -9.78 4.43
CA TRP A 86 1.99 -9.92 3.67
C TRP A 86 1.48 -8.56 3.15
N PHE A 87 1.64 -7.51 3.96
CA PHE A 87 1.16 -6.18 3.63
C PHE A 87 2.02 -5.51 2.55
N THR A 88 3.33 -5.80 2.53
CA THR A 88 4.18 -5.44 1.38
C THR A 88 3.67 -6.11 0.12
N TRP A 89 3.39 -7.43 0.12
CA TRP A 89 2.87 -8.12 -1.07
C TRP A 89 1.51 -7.59 -1.51
N TYR A 90 0.65 -7.25 -0.57
CA TYR A 90 -0.65 -6.65 -0.84
C TYR A 90 -0.54 -5.29 -1.56
N CYS A 91 0.43 -4.45 -1.16
CA CYS A 91 0.54 -3.06 -1.64
C CYS A 91 1.56 -2.84 -2.77
N CYS A 92 2.68 -3.57 -2.82
CA CYS A 92 3.87 -3.18 -3.59
C CYS A 92 3.68 -3.15 -5.12
N THR A 93 2.72 -3.91 -5.64
CA THR A 93 2.39 -3.93 -7.08
C THR A 93 1.28 -2.94 -7.44
N ARG A 94 0.57 -2.40 -6.45
CA ARG A 94 -0.57 -1.51 -6.68
C ARG A 94 -0.08 -0.09 -6.92
N THR A 95 -0.66 0.58 -7.92
CA THR A 95 -0.37 1.97 -8.29
C THR A 95 -1.02 2.98 -7.33
N LEU A 96 -0.83 2.76 -6.03
CA LEU A 96 -1.29 3.63 -4.95
C LEU A 96 -0.22 4.67 -4.66
N THR A 97 -0.64 5.90 -4.34
CA THR A 97 0.27 6.95 -3.88
C THR A 97 1.07 6.52 -2.64
N ASN A 98 0.46 5.71 -1.75
CA ASN A 98 1.13 5.18 -0.56
C ASN A 98 2.23 4.17 -0.92
N THR A 99 2.09 3.42 -2.00
CA THR A 99 3.14 2.51 -2.47
C THR A 99 4.36 3.29 -2.96
N MET A 100 4.11 4.37 -3.71
CA MET A 100 5.16 5.29 -4.14
C MET A 100 5.84 5.99 -2.96
N GLU A 101 5.06 6.48 -2.00
CA GLU A 101 5.52 7.10 -0.75
C GLU A 101 6.44 6.17 0.05
N THR A 102 6.04 4.90 0.23
CA THR A 102 6.85 3.88 0.93
C THR A 102 8.15 3.58 0.18
N ALA A 103 8.09 3.38 -1.13
CA ALA A 103 9.27 3.07 -1.93
C ALA A 103 10.28 4.24 -1.92
N LEU A 104 9.82 5.47 -2.13
CA LEU A 104 10.66 6.66 -2.05
C LEU A 104 11.24 6.85 -0.64
N THR A 105 10.45 6.61 0.41
CA THR A 105 10.91 6.70 1.80
C THR A 105 12.01 5.67 2.11
N ALA A 106 11.85 4.42 1.68
CA ALA A 106 12.86 3.39 1.88
C ALA A 106 14.15 3.67 1.09
N ILE A 107 14.06 4.17 -0.15
CA ILE A 107 15.24 4.58 -0.94
C ILE A 107 15.91 5.82 -0.31
N ALA A 108 15.13 6.80 0.16
CA ALA A 108 15.65 7.99 0.82
C ALA A 108 16.37 7.64 2.12
N LEU A 109 15.87 6.66 2.88
CA LEU A 109 16.50 6.19 4.12
C LEU A 109 17.91 5.65 3.89
N PHE A 110 18.20 5.06 2.72
CA PHE A 110 19.55 4.63 2.37
C PHE A 110 20.56 5.79 2.28
N TYR A 111 20.12 6.95 1.79
CA TYR A 111 20.94 8.16 1.67
C TYR A 111 20.92 9.05 2.91
N TYR A 112 20.03 8.77 3.87
CA TYR A 112 19.88 9.55 5.09
C TYR A 112 21.13 9.44 5.99
N PRO A 113 21.57 10.53 6.66
CA PRO A 113 22.72 10.58 7.55
C PRO A 113 22.53 9.81 8.88
N LEU A 114 22.37 8.49 8.79
CA LEU A 114 22.32 7.60 9.95
C LEU A 114 23.74 7.21 10.41
N GLU A 115 23.96 7.09 11.72
CA GLU A 115 25.25 6.71 12.29
C GLU A 115 25.74 5.34 11.78
N GLY A 116 26.90 5.34 11.12
CA GLY A 116 27.49 4.15 10.52
C GLY A 116 27.11 3.92 9.05
N SER A 117 26.23 4.74 8.47
CA SER A 117 25.99 4.76 7.03
C SER A 117 27.19 5.39 6.31
N ARG A 118 27.59 4.81 5.17
CA ARG A 118 28.68 5.34 4.31
C ARG A 118 28.15 6.05 3.07
N SER A 119 26.89 5.84 2.72
CA SER A 119 26.26 6.37 1.50
C SER A 119 25.47 7.65 1.73
N MET A 120 25.85 8.44 2.74
CA MET A 120 25.12 9.65 3.15
C MET A 120 25.17 10.71 2.04
N ASN A 121 24.01 11.24 1.64
CA ASN A 121 23.94 12.33 0.67
C ASN A 121 22.68 13.17 0.92
N SER A 122 22.90 14.40 1.41
CA SER A 122 21.82 15.30 1.81
C SER A 122 20.91 15.70 0.66
N VAL A 123 21.47 15.94 -0.53
CA VAL A 123 20.70 16.32 -1.72
C VAL A 123 19.82 15.15 -2.19
N LYS A 124 20.36 13.93 -2.25
CA LYS A 124 19.62 12.75 -2.75
C LYS A 124 18.46 12.37 -1.86
N TYR A 125 18.65 12.29 -0.53
CA TYR A 125 17.54 11.94 0.35
C TYR A 125 16.49 13.06 0.34
N SER A 126 16.90 14.34 0.39
CA SER A 126 15.95 15.46 0.35
C SER A 126 15.16 15.52 -0.94
N LEU A 127 15.77 15.19 -2.10
CA LEU A 127 15.07 15.11 -3.37
C LEU A 127 13.99 14.02 -3.36
N LEU A 128 14.32 12.83 -2.85
CA LEU A 128 13.37 11.72 -2.75
C LEU A 128 12.22 12.03 -1.78
N VAL A 129 12.51 12.70 -0.66
CA VAL A 129 11.50 13.16 0.30
C VAL A 129 10.61 14.23 -0.31
N ALA A 130 11.18 15.20 -1.03
CA ALA A 130 10.41 16.22 -1.72
C ALA A 130 9.50 15.62 -2.79
N LEU A 131 10.00 14.68 -3.61
CA LEU A 131 9.19 13.92 -4.56
C LEU A 131 8.06 13.15 -3.86
N ALA A 132 8.34 12.51 -2.73
CA ALA A 132 7.31 11.81 -1.95
C ALA A 132 6.22 12.78 -1.45
N CYS A 133 6.61 13.98 -0.99
CA CYS A 133 5.66 15.02 -0.55
C CYS A 133 4.83 15.58 -1.70
N ILE A 134 5.38 15.68 -2.91
CA ILE A 134 4.63 16.10 -4.10
C ILE A 134 3.59 15.05 -4.48
N VAL A 135 3.97 13.76 -4.47
CA VAL A 135 3.04 12.65 -4.72
C VAL A 135 1.97 12.58 -3.62
N ARG A 136 2.37 12.79 -2.37
CA ARG A 136 1.48 12.76 -1.21
C ARG A 136 2.03 13.63 -0.07
N PRO A 137 1.39 14.75 0.29
CA PRO A 137 1.89 15.65 1.33
C PRO A 137 2.11 15.00 2.70
N THR A 138 1.38 13.91 3.00
CA THR A 138 1.54 13.17 4.25
C THR A 138 2.89 12.47 4.40
N ALA A 139 3.66 12.32 3.31
CA ALA A 139 5.00 11.75 3.34
C ALA A 139 5.95 12.54 4.25
N LEU A 140 5.65 13.82 4.50
CA LEU A 140 6.42 14.64 5.42
C LEU A 140 6.34 14.11 6.87
N ILE A 141 5.21 13.53 7.29
CA ILE A 141 4.97 13.10 8.67
C ILE A 141 6.08 12.16 9.19
N PRO A 142 6.39 11.02 8.56
CA PRO A 142 7.49 10.17 9.01
C PRO A 142 8.87 10.83 8.86
N TRP A 143 9.02 11.82 7.99
CA TRP A 143 10.30 12.51 7.79
C TRP A 143 10.56 13.63 8.79
N VAL A 144 9.55 14.19 9.47
CA VAL A 144 9.73 15.28 10.46
C VAL A 144 10.77 14.94 11.53
N PRO A 145 10.70 13.80 12.26
CA PRO A 145 11.70 13.48 13.28
C PRO A 145 13.11 13.29 12.71
N LEU A 146 13.21 12.74 11.49
CA LEU A 146 14.48 12.51 10.79
C LEU A 146 15.12 13.81 10.32
N LEU A 147 14.33 14.70 9.70
CA LEU A 147 14.77 16.02 9.27
C LEU A 147 15.21 16.86 10.47
N PHE A 148 14.46 16.82 11.57
CA PHE A 148 14.83 17.52 12.80
C PHE A 148 16.13 16.99 13.39
N ARG A 149 16.32 15.65 13.45
CA ARG A 149 17.58 15.05 13.91
C ARG A 149 18.77 15.47 13.04
N HIS A 150 18.61 15.48 11.72
CA HIS A 150 19.68 15.91 10.82
C HIS A 150 20.01 17.39 11.02
N PHE A 151 19.00 18.26 11.06
CA PHE A 151 19.18 19.69 11.31
C PHE A 151 19.87 19.98 12.65
N TYR A 152 19.52 19.25 13.71
CA TYR A 152 20.11 19.43 15.03
C TYR A 152 21.60 19.03 15.07
N ARG A 153 21.99 18.00 14.32
CA ARG A 153 23.37 17.50 14.28
C ARG A 153 24.29 18.26 13.35
N GLU A 154 23.72 18.89 12.33
CA GLU A 154 24.49 19.62 11.33
C GLU A 154 25.08 20.89 11.94
N GLN A 155 26.39 21.07 11.79
CA GLN A 155 27.09 22.26 12.32
C GLN A 155 26.77 23.48 11.44
N ARG A 156 26.74 23.28 10.11
CA ARG A 156 26.45 24.35 9.14
C ARG A 156 24.96 24.37 8.77
N LYS A 157 24.12 24.67 9.76
CA LYS A 157 22.64 24.68 9.64
C LYS A 157 22.14 25.53 8.45
N LEU A 158 22.68 26.74 8.31
CA LEU A 158 22.32 27.65 7.21
C LEU A 158 22.69 27.09 5.84
N CYS A 159 23.84 26.42 5.72
CA CYS A 159 24.26 25.79 4.47
C CYS A 159 23.29 24.66 4.10
N LEU A 160 22.95 23.77 5.05
CA LEU A 160 22.00 22.69 4.82
C LEU A 160 20.63 23.19 4.35
N VAL A 161 20.11 24.25 4.99
CA VAL A 161 18.81 24.81 4.62
C VAL A 161 18.86 25.52 3.28
N LEU A 162 19.76 26.49 3.12
CA LEU A 162 19.78 27.38 1.95
C LEU A 162 20.32 26.71 0.67
N HIS A 163 21.26 25.78 0.78
CA HIS A 163 21.92 25.17 -0.38
C HIS A 163 21.42 23.75 -0.69
N HIS A 164 20.68 23.10 0.22
CA HIS A 164 20.18 21.74 -0.02
C HIS A 164 18.66 21.65 0.09
N LEU A 165 18.07 21.97 1.25
CA LEU A 165 16.63 21.77 1.44
C LEU A 165 15.77 22.74 0.61
N LEU A 166 16.09 24.03 0.66
CA LEU A 166 15.31 25.06 -0.02
C LEU A 166 15.40 24.93 -1.55
N PRO A 167 16.58 24.76 -2.19
CA PRO A 167 16.66 24.63 -3.64
C PRO A 167 15.96 23.37 -4.15
N VAL A 168 16.11 22.23 -3.45
CA VAL A 168 15.43 20.98 -3.81
C VAL A 168 13.91 21.13 -3.69
N GLY A 169 13.44 21.72 -2.59
CA GLY A 169 12.02 21.99 -2.38
C GLY A 169 11.46 22.93 -3.45
N PHE A 170 12.16 24.02 -3.75
CA PHE A 170 11.77 24.98 -4.78
C PHE A 170 11.67 24.32 -6.16
N ILE A 171 12.71 23.60 -6.61
CA ILE A 171 12.71 22.96 -7.94
C ILE A 171 11.57 21.94 -8.07
N THR A 172 11.41 21.06 -7.09
CA THR A 172 10.39 20.00 -7.14
C THR A 172 8.97 20.57 -7.08
N PHE A 173 8.75 21.60 -6.27
CA PHE A 173 7.47 22.27 -6.14
C PHE A 173 7.11 23.10 -7.36
N SER A 174 8.06 23.87 -7.89
CA SER A 174 7.88 24.63 -9.14
C SER A 174 7.55 23.69 -10.31
N LEU A 175 8.21 22.53 -10.39
CA LEU A 175 7.88 21.53 -11.42
C LEU A 175 6.44 21.01 -11.26
N SER A 176 6.01 20.69 -10.03
CA SER A 176 4.61 20.27 -9.79
C SER A 176 3.62 21.37 -10.15
N LEU A 177 3.90 22.63 -9.78
CA LEU A 177 3.04 23.77 -10.11
C LEU A 177 2.91 23.99 -11.61
N ILE A 178 4.00 23.83 -12.37
CA ILE A 178 3.98 23.94 -13.84
C ILE A 178 3.14 22.80 -14.43
N ILE A 179 3.34 21.57 -13.97
CA ILE A 179 2.55 20.41 -14.40
C ILE A 179 1.05 20.67 -14.13
N ASP A 180 0.71 21.04 -12.91
CA ASP A 180 -0.68 21.25 -12.51
C ASP A 180 -1.29 22.45 -13.27
N ARG A 181 -0.52 23.51 -13.58
CA ARG A 181 -0.94 24.64 -14.43
C ARG A 181 -1.31 24.22 -15.84
N ILE A 182 -0.54 23.29 -16.44
CA ILE A 182 -0.77 22.77 -17.79
C ILE A 182 -2.09 22.00 -17.84
N PHE A 183 -2.35 21.13 -16.87
CA PHE A 183 -3.54 20.26 -16.88
C PHE A 183 -4.81 20.92 -16.35
N PHE A 184 -4.72 21.74 -15.30
CA PHE A 184 -5.89 22.42 -14.74
C PHE A 184 -6.25 23.72 -15.45
N GLY A 185 -5.39 24.23 -16.34
CA GLY A 185 -5.62 25.51 -17.01
C GLY A 185 -5.53 26.73 -16.10
N GLN A 186 -5.09 26.58 -14.84
CA GLN A 186 -4.85 27.66 -13.88
C GLN A 186 -3.80 27.28 -12.84
N TRP A 187 -3.14 28.27 -12.24
CA TRP A 187 -2.16 28.03 -11.18
C TRP A 187 -2.85 27.42 -9.97
N THR A 188 -2.47 26.18 -9.66
CA THR A 188 -3.17 25.37 -8.66
C THR A 188 -2.15 24.78 -7.70
N LEU A 189 -2.31 25.11 -6.42
CA LEU A 189 -1.48 24.55 -5.38
C LEU A 189 -2.16 23.32 -4.74
N VAL A 190 -2.00 22.18 -5.37
CA VAL A 190 -2.66 20.92 -4.98
C VAL A 190 -2.32 20.52 -3.55
N GLN A 191 -1.06 20.68 -3.13
CA GLN A 191 -0.60 20.27 -1.80
C GLN A 191 -1.28 21.08 -0.69
N PHE A 192 -1.56 22.37 -0.95
CA PHE A 192 -2.34 23.21 -0.03
C PHE A 192 -3.82 22.82 -0.02
N ASN A 193 -4.43 22.58 -1.19
CA ASN A 193 -5.82 22.13 -1.26
C ASN A 193 -6.01 20.80 -0.52
N PHE A 194 -5.07 19.86 -0.68
CA PHE A 194 -5.04 18.60 0.05
C PHE A 194 -4.97 18.83 1.57
N LEU A 195 -4.08 19.71 2.05
CA LEU A 195 -3.95 20.04 3.47
C LEU A 195 -5.22 20.68 4.01
N LYS A 196 -5.79 21.64 3.28
CA LYS A 196 -7.04 22.33 3.63
C LYS A 196 -8.17 21.32 3.81
N PHE A 197 -8.36 20.45 2.82
CA PHE A 197 -9.46 19.48 2.83
C PHE A 197 -9.28 18.38 3.89
N ASN A 198 -8.11 17.73 3.94
CA ASN A 198 -7.90 16.53 4.77
C ASN A 198 -7.55 16.84 6.22
N VAL A 199 -6.87 17.96 6.49
CA VAL A 199 -6.34 18.27 7.83
C VAL A 199 -7.09 19.43 8.46
N LEU A 200 -7.26 20.55 7.74
CA LEU A 200 -7.90 21.74 8.34
C LEU A 200 -9.41 21.60 8.45
N GLN A 201 -10.06 21.06 7.42
CA GLN A 201 -11.51 20.85 7.39
C GLN A 201 -11.92 19.45 7.87
N ASN A 202 -10.97 18.51 7.96
CA ASN A 202 -11.18 17.12 8.40
C ASN A 202 -12.36 16.41 7.69
N LEU A 203 -12.64 16.78 6.44
CA LEU A 203 -13.78 16.26 5.67
C LEU A 203 -13.63 14.77 5.31
N GLY A 204 -12.44 14.19 5.51
CA GLY A 204 -12.23 12.76 5.33
C GLY A 204 -13.08 11.89 6.26
N THR A 205 -13.54 12.41 7.41
CA THR A 205 -14.46 11.69 8.32
C THR A 205 -15.80 11.35 7.69
N PHE A 206 -16.17 12.03 6.59
CA PHE A 206 -17.33 11.70 5.77
C PHE A 206 -17.30 10.25 5.27
N TYR A 207 -16.11 9.72 4.97
CA TYR A 207 -15.92 8.34 4.51
C TYR A 207 -15.76 7.32 5.65
N GLY A 208 -16.23 7.66 6.84
CA GLY A 208 -16.09 6.86 8.05
C GLY A 208 -14.96 7.35 8.96
N SER A 209 -15.12 7.08 10.25
CA SER A 209 -14.17 7.46 11.28
C SER A 209 -13.87 6.30 12.21
N HIS A 210 -12.69 6.33 12.81
CA HIS A 210 -12.24 5.34 13.77
C HIS A 210 -11.74 6.02 15.05
N PRO A 211 -11.88 5.37 16.23
CA PRO A 211 -11.34 5.88 17.49
C PRO A 211 -9.86 6.22 17.41
N TRP A 212 -9.39 7.13 18.27
CA TRP A 212 -7.99 7.57 18.26
C TRP A 212 -7.00 6.41 18.42
N HIS A 213 -7.33 5.41 19.26
CA HIS A 213 -6.45 4.27 19.52
C HIS A 213 -6.41 3.24 18.38
N TRP A 214 -7.21 3.39 17.32
CA TRP A 214 -7.38 2.36 16.29
C TRP A 214 -6.07 1.92 15.63
N TYR A 215 -5.14 2.84 15.35
CA TYR A 215 -3.84 2.46 14.82
C TYR A 215 -3.02 1.63 15.80
N PHE A 216 -3.12 1.87 17.11
CA PHE A 216 -2.40 1.08 18.11
C PHE A 216 -3.07 -0.28 18.36
N SER A 217 -4.40 -0.33 18.38
CA SER A 217 -5.15 -1.55 18.70
C SER A 217 -5.38 -2.48 17.51
N GLN A 218 -5.50 -1.96 16.29
CA GLN A 218 -5.88 -2.72 15.09
C GLN A 218 -4.97 -2.42 13.90
N GLY A 219 -4.83 -1.15 13.51
CA GLY A 219 -4.12 -0.75 12.29
C GLY A 219 -2.69 -1.28 12.22
N PHE A 220 -1.86 -0.93 13.20
CA PHE A 220 -0.46 -1.31 13.26
C PHE A 220 -0.25 -2.82 13.50
N PRO A 221 -0.98 -3.49 14.41
CA PRO A 221 -0.94 -4.95 14.54
C PRO A 221 -1.26 -5.68 13.23
N VAL A 222 -2.28 -5.25 12.48
CA VAL A 222 -2.66 -5.88 11.19
C VAL A 222 -1.57 -5.68 10.14
N VAL A 223 -1.05 -4.45 10.00
CA VAL A 223 -0.01 -4.12 9.01
C VAL A 223 1.28 -4.90 9.26
N LEU A 224 1.69 -5.11 10.52
CA LEU A 224 2.83 -5.98 10.84
C LEU A 224 2.48 -7.47 10.80
N GLY A 225 1.23 -7.83 11.09
CA GLY A 225 0.78 -9.20 11.21
C GLY A 225 1.68 -10.00 12.15
N THR A 226 2.15 -11.15 11.68
CA THR A 226 3.03 -12.03 12.46
C THR A 226 4.44 -11.48 12.68
N HIS A 227 4.80 -10.33 12.08
CA HIS A 227 6.05 -9.64 12.39
C HIS A 227 5.99 -8.85 13.71
N LEU A 228 4.79 -8.60 14.25
CA LEU A 228 4.59 -7.76 15.44
C LEU A 228 5.41 -8.24 16.66
N PRO A 229 5.46 -9.53 17.03
CA PRO A 229 6.27 -9.98 18.16
C PRO A 229 7.78 -9.75 17.94
N PHE A 230 8.25 -9.91 16.71
CA PHE A 230 9.65 -9.67 16.35
C PHE A 230 10.00 -8.17 16.42
N PHE A 231 9.09 -7.32 15.94
CA PHE A 231 9.23 -5.87 16.08
C PHE A 231 9.32 -5.45 17.56
N ILE A 232 8.38 -5.89 18.40
CA ILE A 232 8.37 -5.56 19.84
C ILE A 232 9.66 -6.02 20.51
N HIS A 233 10.08 -7.27 20.27
CA HIS A 233 11.33 -7.80 20.81
C HIS A 233 12.55 -6.99 20.34
N GLY A 234 12.58 -6.62 19.06
CA GLY A 234 13.64 -5.82 18.47
C GLY A 234 13.75 -4.41 19.04
N CYS A 235 12.63 -3.78 19.39
CA CYS A 235 12.62 -2.45 20.01
C CYS A 235 13.40 -2.42 21.34
N PHE A 236 13.34 -3.49 22.14
CA PHE A 236 14.10 -3.58 23.40
C PHE A 236 15.60 -3.86 23.20
N LEU A 237 15.98 -4.46 22.07
CA LEU A 237 17.35 -4.89 21.78
C LEU A 237 18.13 -3.95 20.86
N ALA A 238 17.44 -3.03 20.20
CA ALA A 238 18.04 -2.16 19.21
C ALA A 238 19.12 -1.24 19.82
N PRO A 239 20.23 -0.99 19.13
CA PRO A 239 21.21 -0.01 19.57
C PRO A 239 20.60 1.41 19.53
N ARG A 240 20.98 2.25 20.49
CA ARG A 240 20.49 3.65 20.65
C ARG A 240 20.50 4.46 19.34
N ARG A 241 21.48 4.24 18.46
CA ARG A 241 21.57 4.92 17.16
C ARG A 241 20.35 4.72 16.25
N LEU A 242 19.67 3.58 16.36
CA LEU A 242 18.45 3.24 15.60
C LEU A 242 17.17 3.73 16.27
N HIS A 243 17.22 4.21 17.52
CA HIS A 243 16.01 4.66 18.23
C HIS A 243 15.28 5.82 17.55
N ILE A 244 15.95 6.59 16.67
CA ILE A 244 15.24 7.60 15.86
C ILE A 244 14.20 6.97 14.94
N LEU A 245 14.45 5.77 14.43
CA LEU A 245 13.51 5.08 13.55
C LEU A 245 12.30 4.60 14.37
N LEU A 246 12.51 4.16 15.61
CA LEU A 246 11.42 3.85 16.53
C LEU A 246 10.62 5.10 16.90
N LEU A 247 11.30 6.22 17.20
CA LEU A 247 10.64 7.50 17.44
C LEU A 247 9.82 7.93 16.22
N THR A 248 10.34 7.69 15.02
CA THR A 248 9.64 7.97 13.76
C THR A 248 8.37 7.13 13.60
N VAL A 249 8.44 5.83 13.92
CA VAL A 249 7.27 4.94 13.93
C VAL A 249 6.22 5.47 14.90
N LEU A 250 6.60 5.71 16.17
CA LEU A 250 5.68 6.17 17.21
C LEU A 250 5.07 7.53 16.88
N TRP A 251 5.89 8.49 16.43
CA TRP A 251 5.46 9.80 15.97
C TRP A 251 4.39 9.68 14.86
N THR A 252 4.67 8.86 13.85
CA THR A 252 3.76 8.71 12.71
C THR A 252 2.43 8.11 13.16
N LEU A 253 2.45 7.07 14.01
CA LEU A 253 1.24 6.48 14.57
C LEU A 253 0.44 7.48 15.42
N LEU A 254 1.10 8.31 16.22
CA LEU A 254 0.44 9.34 17.04
C LEU A 254 -0.25 10.39 16.15
N VAL A 255 0.46 10.94 15.16
CA VAL A 255 -0.09 11.96 14.27
C VAL A 255 -1.29 11.42 13.49
N TYR A 256 -1.19 10.23 12.89
CA TYR A 256 -2.32 9.63 12.19
C TYR A 256 -3.48 9.23 13.12
N SER A 257 -3.20 8.93 14.39
CA SER A 257 -4.23 8.62 15.38
C SER A 257 -5.13 9.81 15.72
N MET A 258 -4.63 11.03 15.56
CA MET A 258 -5.39 12.27 15.74
C MET A 258 -6.36 12.57 14.59
N LEU A 259 -6.20 11.91 13.43
CA LEU A 259 -7.11 12.07 12.30
C LEU A 259 -8.32 11.17 12.46
N GLY A 260 -9.52 11.67 12.13
CA GLY A 260 -10.75 10.89 12.30
C GLY A 260 -10.83 9.70 11.34
N HIS A 261 -10.54 9.94 10.05
CA HIS A 261 -10.50 8.90 9.03
C HIS A 261 -9.15 8.17 9.02
N LYS A 262 -9.19 6.84 8.98
CA LYS A 262 -8.01 5.97 9.10
C LYS A 262 -8.08 4.81 8.12
N GLU A 263 -6.94 4.43 7.57
CA GLU A 263 -6.83 3.29 6.67
C GLU A 263 -5.50 2.57 6.88
N PHE A 264 -5.47 1.24 6.70
CA PHE A 264 -4.22 0.45 6.85
C PHE A 264 -3.09 0.96 5.95
N ARG A 265 -3.40 1.39 4.70
CA ARG A 265 -2.38 1.83 3.74
C ARG A 265 -1.72 3.17 4.09
N PHE A 266 -2.32 3.99 4.96
CA PHE A 266 -1.74 5.28 5.33
C PHE A 266 -0.46 5.13 6.16
N ILE A 267 -0.33 4.05 6.93
CA ILE A 267 0.87 3.75 7.72
C ILE A 267 1.85 2.83 6.99
N TYR A 268 1.59 2.47 5.73
CA TYR A 268 2.52 1.67 4.92
C TYR A 268 3.96 2.24 4.85
N PRO A 269 4.16 3.57 4.75
CA PRO A 269 5.51 4.16 4.68
C PRO A 269 6.35 3.91 5.94
N VAL A 270 5.71 3.52 7.05
CA VAL A 270 6.38 3.21 8.31
C VAL A 270 6.94 1.79 8.33
N LEU A 271 6.40 0.89 7.50
CA LEU A 271 6.76 -0.53 7.49
C LEU A 271 8.27 -0.79 7.30
N PRO A 272 8.99 -0.11 6.39
CA PRO A 272 10.43 -0.29 6.26
C PRO A 272 11.21 0.03 7.55
N PHE A 273 10.76 1.02 8.34
CA PHE A 273 11.36 1.32 9.64
C PHE A 273 11.11 0.20 10.64
N CYS A 274 9.91 -0.39 10.64
CA CYS A 274 9.59 -1.51 11.51
C CYS A 274 10.42 -2.76 11.19
N MET A 275 10.65 -3.04 9.91
CA MET A 275 11.44 -4.22 9.50
C MET A 275 12.89 -4.15 9.98
N VAL A 276 13.45 -2.95 10.16
CA VAL A 276 14.78 -2.76 10.77
C VAL A 276 14.87 -3.37 12.18
N PHE A 277 13.78 -3.33 12.95
CA PHE A 277 13.70 -3.91 14.30
C PHE A 277 13.34 -5.39 14.29
N CYS A 278 12.75 -5.92 13.22
CA CYS A 278 12.42 -7.35 13.15
C CYS A 278 13.66 -8.26 13.00
N GLY A 279 14.81 -7.70 12.59
CA GLY A 279 16.07 -8.43 12.54
C GLY A 279 16.65 -8.67 13.95
N PRO A 280 17.20 -9.85 14.26
CA PRO A 280 17.78 -10.14 15.57
C PRO A 280 18.92 -9.16 15.89
N GLY A 281 18.72 -8.37 16.94
CA GLY A 281 19.67 -7.35 17.39
C GLY A 281 20.98 -7.96 17.86
N ASN A 282 22.09 -7.39 17.42
CA ASN A 282 23.45 -7.88 17.66
C ASN A 282 23.96 -7.77 19.12
N ARG A 283 23.07 -7.47 20.09
CA ARG A 283 23.44 -7.23 21.50
C ARG A 283 22.82 -8.20 22.50
N SER A 284 21.85 -9.02 22.10
CA SER A 284 21.33 -10.03 23.01
C SER A 284 22.21 -11.27 22.96
N LYS A 285 23.07 -11.46 23.96
CA LYS A 285 23.40 -12.82 24.43
C LYS A 285 22.18 -13.50 25.10
N VAL A 286 21.05 -12.79 25.20
CA VAL A 286 19.83 -13.25 25.88
C VAL A 286 18.61 -12.86 25.03
N GLY A 287 18.13 -13.79 24.20
CA GLY A 287 16.94 -13.62 23.37
C GLY A 287 16.69 -14.87 22.51
N LEU A 288 15.44 -15.15 22.16
CA LEU A 288 14.96 -16.38 21.49
C LEU A 288 15.82 -16.85 20.29
N TRP A 289 16.49 -15.92 19.61
CA TRP A 289 17.33 -16.18 18.44
C TRP A 289 18.81 -16.42 18.76
N SER A 290 19.29 -16.01 19.95
CA SER A 290 20.71 -16.00 20.31
C SER A 290 21.17 -17.27 21.01
N TYR A 291 20.30 -17.89 21.81
CA TYR A 291 20.61 -19.17 22.47
C TYR A 291 20.89 -20.30 21.46
N ALA A 292 20.32 -20.19 20.25
CA ALA A 292 20.56 -21.12 19.14
C ALA A 292 21.91 -20.90 18.43
N TYR A 293 22.55 -19.73 18.59
CA TYR A 293 23.67 -19.28 17.74
C TYR A 293 25.00 -19.18 18.48
N GLU A 294 25.03 -18.71 19.72
CA GLU A 294 26.29 -18.49 20.47
C GLU A 294 27.09 -19.81 20.64
N ASN A 295 26.39 -20.94 20.76
CA ASN A 295 26.99 -22.28 20.82
C ASN A 295 27.54 -22.79 19.47
N TYR A 296 27.11 -22.24 18.33
CA TYR A 296 27.56 -22.69 17.00
C TYR A 296 28.97 -22.18 16.66
N THR A 297 29.30 -20.97 17.08
CA THR A 297 30.64 -20.37 16.94
C THR A 297 31.66 -21.01 17.88
N ILE A 298 31.26 -21.33 19.12
CA ILE A 298 32.11 -22.02 20.09
C ILE A 298 32.45 -23.44 19.61
N LEU A 299 31.49 -24.19 19.05
CA LEU A 299 31.71 -25.53 18.45
C LEU A 299 32.61 -25.51 17.20
N ARG A 300 32.66 -24.39 16.46
CA ARG A 300 33.52 -24.25 15.28
C ARG A 300 34.94 -23.79 15.64
N ALA A 301 35.07 -23.03 16.72
CA ALA A 301 36.36 -22.69 17.31
C ALA A 301 37.01 -23.91 17.96
N THR A 302 36.26 -24.72 18.71
CA THR A 302 36.79 -25.97 19.31
C THR A 302 37.12 -27.02 18.26
N LYS A 303 36.38 -27.13 17.15
CA LYS A 303 36.78 -28.04 16.04
C LYS A 303 38.03 -27.59 15.27
N LYS A 304 38.48 -26.34 15.39
CA LYS A 304 39.70 -25.85 14.72
C LYS A 304 40.95 -25.94 15.59
N THR A 305 40.83 -26.18 16.90
CA THR A 305 41.96 -26.32 17.83
C THR A 305 42.37 -27.77 18.13
N TYR A 306 41.74 -28.77 17.51
CA TYR A 306 42.14 -30.19 17.61
C TYR A 306 42.86 -30.70 16.36
N VAL A 307 43.75 -29.90 15.79
CA VAL A 307 44.79 -30.37 14.86
C VAL A 307 45.98 -29.47 15.15
N TRP A 308 47.18 -30.05 15.26
CA TRP A 308 48.44 -29.44 15.72
C TRP A 308 48.67 -29.51 17.22
N TRP A 309 49.11 -30.68 17.70
CA TRP A 309 50.32 -30.82 18.54
C TRP A 309 50.80 -32.28 18.44
N ASP A 310 51.73 -32.52 17.52
CA ASP A 310 52.62 -33.67 17.51
C ASP A 310 53.69 -33.51 18.61
N LEU A 311 54.08 -34.66 19.17
CA LEU A 311 55.41 -35.03 19.68
C LEU A 311 56.17 -34.03 20.58
N THR A 312 56.26 -34.32 21.88
CA THR A 312 57.51 -34.68 22.61
C THR A 312 57.33 -34.60 24.13
N GLY A 313 57.78 -35.67 24.81
CA GLY A 313 58.46 -35.74 26.11
C GLY A 313 58.18 -34.76 27.27
N TYR A 314 58.03 -35.38 28.45
CA TYR A 314 58.52 -34.98 29.78
C TYR A 314 57.52 -34.47 30.84
N ASN A 315 57.64 -35.13 32.01
CA ASN A 315 56.98 -34.86 33.28
C ASN A 315 57.23 -33.44 33.80
N GLN A 316 56.20 -32.77 34.32
CA GLN A 316 56.18 -32.33 35.73
C GLN A 316 54.83 -31.73 36.14
N THR A 317 54.44 -32.11 37.35
CA THR A 317 53.26 -31.72 38.12
C THR A 317 53.31 -30.26 38.58
N CYS A 318 52.22 -29.51 38.38
CA CYS A 318 51.75 -28.48 39.32
C CYS A 318 50.22 -28.38 39.21
N GLY A 319 49.53 -28.61 40.33
CA GLY A 319 48.08 -28.62 40.41
C GLY A 319 47.46 -27.22 40.32
N ALA A 320 46.29 -27.16 39.69
CA ALA A 320 45.24 -26.21 40.00
C ALA A 320 43.88 -26.81 39.59
N ALA A 321 42.91 -26.65 40.49
CA ALA A 321 41.57 -27.21 40.58
C ALA A 321 40.75 -27.45 39.28
N PRO A 322 39.79 -28.41 39.31
CA PRO A 322 38.92 -28.69 38.18
C PRO A 322 37.94 -27.54 37.94
N TYR A 323 38.07 -26.88 36.78
CA TYR A 323 37.01 -26.06 36.17
C TYR A 323 35.85 -26.98 35.72
N LYS A 324 35.13 -27.55 36.69
CA LYS A 324 33.97 -28.42 36.47
C LYS A 324 32.72 -27.92 37.19
N LYS A 325 32.63 -26.61 37.42
CA LYS A 325 31.51 -26.03 38.18
C LYS A 325 31.14 -24.60 37.74
N ILE A 326 30.92 -24.39 36.44
CA ILE A 326 30.13 -23.24 35.92
C ILE A 326 29.28 -23.74 34.74
N MET A 327 28.49 -24.80 34.95
CA MET A 327 27.56 -25.27 33.92
C MET A 327 26.23 -25.80 34.49
N ASP A 328 25.85 -25.36 35.69
CA ASP A 328 24.63 -25.81 36.38
C ASP A 328 23.69 -24.65 36.81
N LEU A 329 23.59 -23.58 36.01
CA LEU A 329 22.55 -22.56 36.19
C LEU A 329 22.06 -22.02 34.83
N SER A 330 21.35 -22.87 34.08
CA SER A 330 20.34 -22.44 33.11
C SER A 330 19.41 -23.62 32.80
N PRO A 331 18.07 -23.44 32.77
CA PRO A 331 17.16 -24.52 32.41
C PRO A 331 17.52 -25.06 31.02
N GLY A 332 17.84 -26.35 30.97
CA GLY A 332 18.35 -27.05 29.81
C GLY A 332 17.32 -27.16 28.70
N TYR A 333 17.27 -26.17 27.81
CA TYR A 333 16.70 -26.34 26.48
C TYR A 333 17.78 -26.86 25.54
N SER A 334 17.63 -28.10 25.08
CA SER A 334 18.56 -28.74 24.12
C SER A 334 18.83 -27.83 22.90
N LEU A 335 20.10 -27.70 22.52
CA LEU A 335 20.57 -27.02 21.31
C LEU A 335 19.91 -27.53 20.02
N ALA A 336 19.45 -28.78 20.01
CA ALA A 336 18.67 -29.36 18.92
C ALA A 336 17.24 -28.80 18.88
N HIS A 337 16.61 -28.61 20.05
CA HIS A 337 15.28 -28.00 20.17
C HIS A 337 15.28 -26.56 19.66
N LEU A 338 16.26 -25.74 20.04
CA LEU A 338 16.36 -24.33 19.58
C LEU A 338 16.55 -24.22 18.06
N LYS A 339 17.30 -25.15 17.44
CA LYS A 339 17.43 -25.23 15.97
C LYS A 339 16.14 -25.70 15.28
N ALA A 340 15.40 -26.64 15.90
CA ALA A 340 14.12 -27.12 15.40
C ALA A 340 13.07 -26.00 15.41
N TRP A 341 12.96 -25.25 16.52
CA TRP A 341 12.05 -24.11 16.66
C TRP A 341 12.37 -22.97 15.70
N ARG A 342 13.65 -22.74 15.35
CA ARG A 342 14.01 -21.73 14.36
C ARG A 342 13.40 -22.01 12.99
N LYS A 343 13.49 -23.26 12.52
CA LYS A 343 12.90 -23.65 11.24
C LYS A 343 11.38 -23.52 11.30
N ALA A 344 10.76 -24.01 12.37
CA ALA A 344 9.32 -23.90 12.57
C ALA A 344 8.84 -22.43 12.59
N ALA A 345 9.55 -21.54 13.29
CA ALA A 345 9.22 -20.12 13.37
C ALA A 345 9.37 -19.40 12.02
N VAL A 346 10.43 -19.70 11.27
CA VAL A 346 10.64 -19.17 9.91
C VAL A 346 9.55 -19.68 8.96
N SER A 347 9.25 -20.99 8.99
CA SER A 347 8.19 -21.59 8.19
C SER A 347 6.82 -21.01 8.53
N PHE A 348 6.52 -20.83 9.82
CA PHE A 348 5.28 -20.20 10.27
C PHE A 348 5.18 -18.75 9.79
N LEU A 349 6.26 -17.97 9.94
CA LEU A 349 6.31 -16.58 9.49
C LEU A 349 6.06 -16.49 7.97
N LEU A 350 6.75 -17.30 7.18
CA LEU A 350 6.57 -17.32 5.73
C LEU A 350 5.16 -17.80 5.35
N LEU A 351 4.71 -18.95 5.86
CA LEU A 351 3.46 -19.57 5.45
C LEU A 351 2.24 -18.71 5.83
N SER A 352 2.21 -18.16 7.05
CA SER A 352 1.12 -17.28 7.50
C SER A 352 0.99 -16.03 6.63
N ASN A 353 2.11 -15.38 6.27
CA ASN A 353 2.07 -14.20 5.41
C ASN A 353 1.75 -14.56 3.95
N VAL A 354 2.29 -15.67 3.43
CA VAL A 354 2.00 -16.14 2.07
C VAL A 354 0.52 -16.43 1.90
N LEU A 355 -0.08 -17.20 2.80
CA LEU A 355 -1.50 -17.55 2.72
C LEU A 355 -2.37 -16.29 2.76
N LEU A 356 -2.09 -15.37 3.68
CA LEU A 356 -2.84 -14.12 3.80
C LEU A 356 -2.69 -13.23 2.56
N ALA A 357 -1.47 -13.10 2.02
CA ALA A 357 -1.20 -12.31 0.83
C ALA A 357 -1.84 -12.92 -0.43
N LEU A 358 -1.79 -14.25 -0.61
CA LEU A 358 -2.45 -14.93 -1.72
C LEU A 358 -3.97 -14.78 -1.63
N TYR A 359 -4.55 -14.96 -0.44
CA TYR A 359 -5.99 -14.78 -0.26
C TYR A 359 -6.44 -13.33 -0.55
N THR A 360 -5.76 -12.34 0.04
CA THR A 360 -6.09 -10.91 -0.13
C THR A 360 -5.71 -10.36 -1.51
N GLY A 361 -4.79 -11.01 -2.21
CA GLY A 361 -4.34 -10.62 -3.55
C GLY A 361 -5.10 -11.28 -4.69
N LEU A 362 -5.62 -12.50 -4.51
CA LEU A 362 -6.19 -13.33 -5.59
C LEU A 362 -7.66 -13.71 -5.40
N VAL A 363 -8.20 -13.64 -4.18
CA VAL A 363 -9.54 -14.16 -3.86
C VAL A 363 -10.45 -13.08 -3.29
N HIS A 364 -10.02 -12.41 -2.22
CA HIS A 364 -10.83 -11.42 -1.54
C HIS A 364 -11.06 -10.18 -2.41
N GLN A 365 -12.32 -9.75 -2.50
CA GLN A 365 -12.81 -8.63 -3.30
C GLN A 365 -12.52 -8.74 -4.81
N ARG A 366 -12.31 -9.95 -5.34
CA ARG A 366 -11.95 -10.16 -6.76
C ARG A 366 -13.06 -9.79 -7.74
N GLY A 367 -14.33 -9.98 -7.37
CA GLY A 367 -15.48 -9.81 -8.27
C GLY A 367 -15.58 -8.44 -8.94
N THR A 368 -15.04 -7.37 -8.34
CA THR A 368 -15.02 -6.02 -8.93
C THR A 368 -14.03 -5.90 -10.09
N LEU A 369 -13.00 -6.76 -10.16
CA LEU A 369 -12.09 -6.88 -11.28
C LEU A 369 -12.69 -7.79 -12.37
N ASP A 370 -13.20 -8.95 -11.97
CA ASP A 370 -13.72 -9.95 -12.92
C ASP A 370 -14.92 -9.40 -13.72
N VAL A 371 -15.80 -8.63 -13.07
CA VAL A 371 -16.95 -8.00 -13.75
C VAL A 371 -16.52 -7.03 -14.87
N MET A 372 -15.39 -6.35 -14.72
CA MET A 372 -14.91 -5.41 -15.76
C MET A 372 -14.45 -6.16 -17.02
N ASN A 373 -13.91 -7.38 -16.88
CA ASN A 373 -13.58 -8.23 -18.04
C ASN A 373 -14.84 -8.64 -18.80
N HIS A 374 -15.98 -8.82 -18.11
CA HIS A 374 -17.26 -9.10 -18.74
C HIS A 374 -17.82 -7.86 -19.44
N ILE A 375 -17.82 -6.69 -18.76
CA ILE A 375 -18.27 -5.42 -19.35
C ILE A 375 -17.42 -5.02 -20.58
N GLN A 376 -16.14 -5.35 -20.59
CA GLN A 376 -15.28 -5.15 -21.76
C GLN A 376 -15.81 -5.85 -23.03
N GLN A 377 -16.51 -6.97 -22.90
CA GLN A 377 -17.06 -7.69 -24.06
C GLN A 377 -18.20 -6.91 -24.73
N ALA A 378 -18.85 -6.00 -24.00
CA ALA A 378 -19.87 -5.09 -24.50
C ALA A 378 -19.28 -3.85 -25.22
N CYS A 379 -17.95 -3.74 -25.32
CA CYS A 379 -17.31 -2.66 -26.07
C CYS A 379 -17.78 -2.68 -27.55
N PRO A 380 -18.13 -1.52 -28.11
CA PRO A 380 -18.63 -1.45 -29.48
C PRO A 380 -17.61 -1.99 -30.49
N ARG A 381 -18.07 -2.86 -31.40
CA ARG A 381 -17.28 -3.38 -32.51
C ARG A 381 -17.75 -2.73 -33.83
N GLY A 382 -17.51 -1.43 -33.99
CA GLY A 382 -17.86 -0.71 -35.22
C GLY A 382 -17.95 0.81 -35.05
N PRO A 383 -18.05 1.56 -36.18
CA PRO A 383 -18.13 3.02 -36.19
C PRO A 383 -19.48 3.59 -35.71
N ASP A 384 -20.54 2.77 -35.67
CA ASP A 384 -21.86 3.14 -35.13
C ASP A 384 -22.24 2.22 -33.95
N PRO A 385 -21.77 2.52 -32.73
CA PRO A 385 -22.26 1.87 -31.54
C PRO A 385 -23.73 2.28 -31.33
N ALA A 386 -24.66 1.32 -31.38
CA ALA A 386 -25.85 1.46 -30.54
C ALA A 386 -25.36 1.83 -29.13
N SER A 387 -25.95 2.85 -28.50
CA SER A 387 -25.43 3.47 -27.27
C SER A 387 -25.53 2.52 -26.08
N VAL A 388 -24.63 1.53 -26.01
CA VAL A 388 -24.51 0.64 -24.86
C VAL A 388 -24.11 1.49 -23.68
N SER A 389 -24.91 1.39 -22.61
CA SER A 389 -24.68 2.13 -21.37
C SER A 389 -24.69 1.19 -20.18
N VAL A 390 -23.78 1.45 -19.24
CA VAL A 390 -23.60 0.65 -18.02
C VAL A 390 -23.83 1.53 -16.80
N LEU A 391 -24.72 1.10 -15.91
CA LEU A 391 -24.88 1.70 -14.59
C LEU A 391 -24.35 0.76 -13.51
N ILE A 392 -23.39 1.25 -12.73
CA ILE A 392 -22.77 0.53 -11.61
C ILE A 392 -23.39 1.04 -10.30
N MET A 393 -24.30 0.26 -9.74
CA MET A 393 -25.00 0.53 -8.47
C MET A 393 -24.29 -0.19 -7.32
N MET A 394 -23.03 0.19 -7.14
CA MET A 394 -22.14 -0.28 -6.07
C MET A 394 -21.63 0.96 -5.34
N PRO A 395 -21.09 0.84 -4.11
CA PRO A 395 -20.40 1.95 -3.46
C PRO A 395 -19.38 2.60 -4.39
N CYS A 396 -19.23 3.92 -4.29
CA CYS A 396 -18.36 4.68 -5.18
C CYS A 396 -16.94 4.09 -5.23
N HIS A 397 -16.30 4.16 -6.40
CA HIS A 397 -14.95 3.62 -6.64
C HIS A 397 -14.77 2.11 -6.38
N SER A 398 -15.85 1.31 -6.36
CA SER A 398 -15.76 -0.15 -6.18
C SER A 398 -15.05 -0.88 -7.33
N THR A 399 -15.13 -0.36 -8.56
CA THR A 399 -14.58 -1.01 -9.77
C THR A 399 -13.47 -0.16 -10.39
N PRO A 400 -12.49 -0.78 -11.07
CA PRO A 400 -11.37 -0.06 -11.67
C PRO A 400 -11.72 0.62 -13.01
N TYR A 401 -12.96 0.47 -13.47
CA TYR A 401 -13.56 1.28 -14.54
C TYR A 401 -12.77 1.24 -15.87
N TYR A 402 -12.59 2.39 -16.53
CA TYR A 402 -11.90 2.48 -17.83
C TYR A 402 -10.47 1.90 -17.86
N SER A 403 -9.81 1.73 -16.71
CA SER A 403 -8.49 1.08 -16.69
C SER A 403 -8.53 -0.42 -17.05
N HIS A 404 -9.70 -1.07 -16.92
CA HIS A 404 -9.90 -2.48 -17.24
C HIS A 404 -10.88 -2.70 -18.41
N VAL A 405 -11.68 -1.69 -18.77
CA VAL A 405 -12.57 -1.76 -19.96
C VAL A 405 -11.87 -1.25 -21.22
N HIS A 406 -11.13 -0.13 -21.12
CA HIS A 406 -10.37 0.48 -22.20
C HIS A 406 -11.10 0.59 -23.56
N CYS A 407 -12.32 1.12 -23.55
CA CYS A 407 -13.03 1.51 -24.77
C CYS A 407 -13.97 2.69 -24.44
N PRO A 408 -14.46 3.44 -25.44
CA PRO A 408 -15.35 4.60 -25.23
C PRO A 408 -16.80 4.16 -24.91
N LEU A 409 -16.96 3.26 -23.94
CA LEU A 409 -18.25 2.78 -23.46
C LEU A 409 -18.85 3.79 -22.47
N SER A 410 -20.12 4.15 -22.65
CA SER A 410 -20.80 5.04 -21.69
C SER A 410 -21.05 4.30 -20.38
N MET A 411 -20.30 4.66 -19.34
CA MET A 411 -20.46 4.09 -18.02
C MET A 411 -20.79 5.20 -17.01
N ARG A 412 -21.58 4.87 -15.98
CA ARG A 412 -21.84 5.71 -14.80
C ARG A 412 -21.80 4.84 -13.55
N PHE A 413 -21.31 5.41 -12.45
CA PHE A 413 -21.39 4.82 -11.12
C PHE A 413 -21.91 5.87 -10.13
N LEU A 414 -22.45 5.42 -8.99
CA LEU A 414 -22.93 6.30 -7.92
C LEU A 414 -21.77 7.12 -7.34
N GLN A 415 -21.86 8.44 -7.39
CA GLN A 415 -20.84 9.34 -6.88
C GLN A 415 -20.99 9.55 -5.36
N CYS A 416 -19.88 9.87 -4.70
CA CYS A 416 -19.86 10.15 -3.26
C CYS A 416 -19.02 11.39 -2.92
N PRO A 417 -19.26 12.56 -3.54
CA PRO A 417 -18.56 13.77 -3.15
C PRO A 417 -18.96 14.15 -1.71
N PRO A 418 -18.02 14.67 -0.90
CA PRO A 418 -18.33 15.19 0.43
C PRO A 418 -19.08 16.52 0.28
N ASP A 419 -19.67 17.00 1.37
CA ASP A 419 -20.24 18.33 1.35
C ASP A 419 -19.16 19.42 1.29
N LEU A 420 -19.13 20.13 0.17
CA LEU A 420 -18.25 21.27 -0.04
C LEU A 420 -18.97 22.60 0.20
N THR A 421 -20.28 22.56 0.45
CA THR A 421 -21.16 23.74 0.56
C THR A 421 -21.51 24.12 2.01
N GLY A 422 -21.22 23.25 2.98
CA GLY A 422 -21.41 23.52 4.42
C GLY A 422 -22.86 23.34 4.90
N LYS A 423 -23.67 22.55 4.19
CA LYS A 423 -25.01 22.13 4.58
C LYS A 423 -24.96 21.11 5.71
N THR A 424 -25.79 21.33 6.72
CA THR A 424 -26.04 20.34 7.77
C THR A 424 -26.82 19.16 7.19
N GLN A 425 -26.44 17.92 7.54
CA GLN A 425 -27.08 16.67 7.07
C GLN A 425 -27.03 16.44 5.55
N TYR A 426 -25.91 16.80 4.91
CA TYR A 426 -25.67 16.45 3.52
C TYR A 426 -25.62 14.92 3.30
N LEU A 427 -26.29 14.46 2.25
CA LEU A 427 -26.21 13.10 1.73
C LEU A 427 -25.71 13.15 0.29
N ASP A 428 -24.72 12.32 -0.03
CA ASP A 428 -24.23 12.18 -1.39
C ASP A 428 -25.16 11.31 -2.26
N GLU A 429 -24.87 11.23 -3.57
CA GLU A 429 -25.69 10.45 -4.52
C GLU A 429 -25.79 8.98 -4.11
N ALA A 430 -24.68 8.35 -3.70
CA ALA A 430 -24.68 6.96 -3.26
C ALA A 430 -25.50 6.80 -1.97
N ASP A 431 -25.34 7.68 -1.00
CA ASP A 431 -26.13 7.65 0.24
C ASP A 431 -27.64 7.83 -0.02
N MET A 432 -28.03 8.79 -0.86
CA MET A 432 -29.43 8.97 -1.26
C MET A 432 -29.99 7.72 -1.97
N PHE A 433 -29.20 7.10 -2.84
CA PHE A 433 -29.57 5.86 -3.51
C PHE A 433 -29.82 4.73 -2.51
N TYR A 434 -28.87 4.49 -1.59
CA TYR A 434 -28.95 3.37 -0.64
C TYR A 434 -30.00 3.58 0.47
N LEU A 435 -30.60 4.77 0.62
CA LEU A 435 -31.75 4.98 1.52
C LEU A 435 -33.05 4.42 0.95
N ASN A 436 -33.27 4.55 -0.36
CA ASN A 436 -34.44 4.00 -1.03
C ASN A 436 -34.13 3.72 -2.52
N PRO A 437 -33.50 2.57 -2.83
CA PRO A 437 -33.01 2.30 -4.18
C PRO A 437 -34.11 2.27 -5.24
N LEU A 438 -35.27 1.69 -4.93
CA LEU A 438 -36.38 1.58 -5.88
C LEU A 438 -36.93 2.95 -6.26
N SER A 439 -37.21 3.80 -5.26
CA SER A 439 -37.72 5.16 -5.49
C SER A 439 -36.72 5.99 -6.29
N TRP A 440 -35.44 5.93 -5.93
CA TRP A 440 -34.37 6.64 -6.63
C TRP A 440 -34.30 6.22 -8.11
N LEU A 441 -34.35 4.92 -8.40
CA LEU A 441 -34.31 4.40 -9.78
C LEU A 441 -35.52 4.82 -10.60
N GLN A 442 -36.72 4.81 -10.02
CA GLN A 442 -37.94 5.27 -10.68
C GLN A 442 -37.91 6.78 -10.96
N GLN A 443 -37.32 7.56 -10.05
CA GLN A 443 -37.15 9.00 -10.22
C GLN A 443 -36.12 9.34 -11.30
N GLU A 444 -35.00 8.63 -11.33
CA GLU A 444 -33.90 8.83 -12.28
C GLU A 444 -34.30 8.39 -13.69
N PHE A 445 -34.95 7.23 -13.82
CA PHE A 445 -35.30 6.61 -15.10
C PHE A 445 -36.80 6.66 -15.38
N ARG A 446 -37.35 7.87 -15.52
CA ARG A 446 -38.78 8.07 -15.84
C ARG A 446 -39.18 7.58 -17.23
N SER A 447 -38.22 7.51 -18.16
CA SER A 447 -38.45 7.09 -19.54
C SER A 447 -37.70 5.80 -19.87
N ASN A 448 -38.40 4.86 -20.53
CA ASN A 448 -37.80 3.62 -21.01
C ASN A 448 -36.64 3.83 -22.00
N ALA A 449 -36.55 4.99 -22.64
CA ALA A 449 -35.44 5.36 -23.53
C ALA A 449 -34.15 5.69 -22.76
N SER A 450 -34.25 6.04 -21.48
CA SER A 450 -33.11 6.42 -20.62
C SER A 450 -32.50 5.25 -19.84
N LEU A 451 -33.15 4.09 -19.87
CA LEU A 451 -32.73 2.91 -19.11
C LEU A 451 -31.39 2.35 -19.63
N PRO A 452 -30.44 2.05 -18.72
CA PRO A 452 -29.16 1.45 -19.09
C PRO A 452 -29.30 0.10 -19.80
N THR A 453 -28.29 -0.25 -20.60
CA THR A 453 -28.21 -1.59 -21.21
C THR A 453 -27.81 -2.64 -20.17
N TYR A 454 -26.81 -2.30 -19.35
CA TYR A 454 -26.29 -3.15 -18.30
C TYR A 454 -26.40 -2.51 -16.92
N LEU A 455 -26.78 -3.30 -15.93
CA LEU A 455 -26.76 -2.94 -14.52
C LEU A 455 -25.75 -3.84 -13.80
N VAL A 456 -24.86 -3.24 -13.01
CA VAL A 456 -23.88 -3.95 -12.19
C VAL A 456 -24.13 -3.65 -10.72
N THR A 457 -24.36 -4.67 -9.90
CA THR A 457 -24.72 -4.50 -8.50
C THR A 457 -24.00 -5.51 -7.61
N PHE A 458 -23.90 -5.21 -6.32
CA PHE A 458 -23.66 -6.26 -5.33
C PHE A 458 -24.93 -7.07 -5.09
N SER A 459 -24.77 -8.34 -4.69
CA SER A 459 -25.86 -9.27 -4.43
C SER A 459 -26.84 -8.82 -3.34
N VAL A 460 -26.38 -8.02 -2.38
CA VAL A 460 -27.22 -7.48 -1.29
C VAL A 460 -28.36 -6.59 -1.78
N LEU A 461 -28.17 -5.90 -2.91
CA LEU A 461 -29.12 -4.92 -3.44
C LEU A 461 -30.29 -5.57 -4.20
N GLU A 462 -30.17 -6.84 -4.62
CA GLU A 462 -31.10 -7.49 -5.54
C GLU A 462 -32.56 -7.46 -5.07
N LYS A 463 -32.79 -7.71 -3.78
CA LYS A 463 -34.14 -7.71 -3.21
C LYS A 463 -34.81 -6.33 -3.26
N GLU A 464 -34.04 -5.27 -3.05
CA GLU A 464 -34.55 -3.90 -2.97
C GLU A 464 -34.92 -3.33 -4.34
N ILE A 465 -34.24 -3.79 -5.41
CA ILE A 465 -34.47 -3.30 -6.78
C ILE A 465 -35.23 -4.30 -7.66
N TYR A 466 -35.70 -5.43 -7.11
CA TYR A 466 -36.33 -6.50 -7.90
C TYR A 466 -37.49 -6.00 -8.77
N ALA A 467 -38.35 -5.13 -8.23
CA ALA A 467 -39.47 -4.55 -8.99
C ALA A 467 -39.01 -3.66 -10.17
N PHE A 468 -37.88 -2.99 -10.04
CA PHE A 468 -37.26 -2.23 -11.14
C PHE A 468 -36.66 -3.16 -12.20
N LEU A 469 -36.02 -4.27 -11.78
CA LEU A 469 -35.45 -5.25 -12.69
C LEU A 469 -36.54 -5.90 -13.57
N THR A 470 -37.66 -6.31 -12.96
CA THR A 470 -38.77 -6.95 -13.68
C THR A 470 -39.49 -5.98 -14.61
N SER A 471 -39.84 -4.77 -14.13
CA SER A 471 -40.48 -3.75 -14.97
C SER A 471 -39.58 -3.28 -16.12
N GLY A 472 -38.27 -3.22 -15.91
CA GLY A 472 -37.29 -2.86 -16.92
C GLY A 472 -36.92 -3.97 -17.91
N SER A 473 -37.44 -5.20 -17.73
CA SER A 473 -37.07 -6.40 -18.52
C SER A 473 -35.57 -6.75 -18.44
N TYR A 474 -35.00 -6.64 -17.23
CA TYR A 474 -33.61 -7.02 -16.96
C TYR A 474 -33.49 -8.49 -16.57
N GLU A 475 -32.55 -9.19 -17.19
CA GLU A 475 -32.20 -10.57 -16.84
C GLU A 475 -30.77 -10.65 -16.33
N ARG A 476 -30.54 -11.51 -15.34
CA ARG A 476 -29.19 -11.72 -14.81
C ARG A 476 -28.39 -12.58 -15.77
N THR A 477 -27.32 -12.02 -16.33
CA THR A 477 -26.47 -12.67 -17.33
C THR A 477 -25.15 -13.18 -16.77
N ALA A 478 -24.65 -12.59 -15.67
CA ALA A 478 -23.42 -13.04 -15.02
C ALA A 478 -23.43 -12.85 -13.51
N ILE A 479 -22.66 -13.70 -12.82
CA ILE A 479 -22.43 -13.67 -11.37
C ILE A 479 -20.94 -13.88 -11.13
N PHE A 480 -20.32 -12.99 -10.35
CA PHE A 480 -18.91 -13.08 -9.98
C PHE A 480 -18.76 -13.13 -8.47
N PHE A 481 -17.99 -14.09 -7.97
CA PHE A 481 -17.65 -14.15 -6.55
C PHE A 481 -16.83 -12.90 -6.15
N HIS A 482 -17.20 -12.26 -5.05
CA HIS A 482 -16.51 -11.08 -4.53
C HIS A 482 -15.79 -11.34 -3.21
N THR A 483 -16.49 -11.79 -2.17
CA THR A 483 -15.93 -11.96 -0.83
C THR A 483 -16.73 -12.96 -0.02
N HIS A 484 -16.08 -13.72 0.87
CA HIS A 484 -16.82 -14.53 1.85
C HIS A 484 -17.23 -13.72 3.10
N TRP A 485 -16.81 -12.46 3.21
CA TRP A 485 -17.13 -11.54 4.31
C TRP A 485 -17.85 -10.31 3.75
N PRO A 486 -19.14 -10.41 3.40
CA PRO A 486 -19.95 -9.26 3.01
C PRO A 486 -20.25 -8.38 4.23
N GLU A 487 -20.30 -7.06 4.03
CA GLU A 487 -20.59 -6.09 5.09
C GLU A 487 -21.32 -4.87 4.54
N GLY A 488 -22.42 -4.48 5.19
CA GLY A 488 -23.24 -3.33 4.81
C GLY A 488 -23.66 -3.38 3.34
N ARG A 489 -23.18 -2.41 2.55
CA ARG A 489 -23.48 -2.26 1.11
C ARG A 489 -22.67 -3.20 0.19
N ILE A 490 -21.71 -3.93 0.73
CA ILE A 490 -20.83 -4.84 -0.01
C ILE A 490 -21.37 -6.26 0.07
N GLY A 491 -21.72 -6.83 -1.08
CA GLY A 491 -22.26 -8.19 -1.18
C GLY A 491 -21.20 -9.25 -1.43
N SER A 492 -21.59 -10.52 -1.24
CA SER A 492 -20.71 -11.67 -1.46
C SER A 492 -20.40 -11.91 -2.94
N HIS A 493 -21.29 -11.46 -3.83
CA HIS A 493 -21.17 -11.59 -5.27
C HIS A 493 -21.49 -10.26 -5.97
N VAL A 494 -20.95 -10.09 -7.18
CA VAL A 494 -21.33 -9.03 -8.12
C VAL A 494 -22.24 -9.64 -9.17
N HIS A 495 -23.42 -9.05 -9.37
CA HIS A 495 -24.40 -9.47 -10.37
C HIS A 495 -24.37 -8.50 -11.54
N VAL A 496 -24.48 -9.04 -12.75
CA VAL A 496 -24.68 -8.28 -13.98
C VAL A 496 -26.06 -8.61 -14.53
N TYR A 497 -26.83 -7.57 -14.80
CA TYR A 497 -28.12 -7.67 -15.47
C TYR A 497 -28.04 -6.99 -16.83
N GLU A 498 -28.64 -7.61 -17.84
CA GLU A 498 -28.76 -7.09 -19.19
C GLU A 498 -30.24 -6.90 -19.52
N ARG A 499 -30.55 -5.78 -20.17
CA ARG A 499 -31.91 -5.47 -20.60
C ARG A 499 -32.27 -6.21 -21.88
N ARG A 500 -33.37 -6.98 -21.88
CA ARG A 500 -33.95 -7.51 -23.12
C ARG A 500 -34.68 -6.39 -23.86
N LEU A 501 -34.12 -5.96 -24.99
CA LEU A 501 -34.87 -5.16 -25.96
C LEU A 501 -35.75 -6.12 -26.76
N THR A 502 -37.07 -6.03 -26.61
CA THR A 502 -37.99 -6.71 -27.52
C THR A 502 -37.76 -6.15 -28.93
N SER A 503 -37.20 -6.99 -29.81
CA SER A 503 -37.11 -6.70 -31.24
C SER A 503 -38.48 -6.25 -31.72
N ARG A 504 -38.55 -5.08 -32.39
CA ARG A 504 -39.74 -4.63 -33.10
C ARG A 504 -40.28 -5.83 -33.89
N VAL A 505 -41.50 -6.26 -33.57
CA VAL A 505 -42.24 -7.23 -34.37
C VAL A 505 -42.22 -6.70 -35.80
N ASN A 506 -41.60 -7.46 -36.71
CA ASN A 506 -41.77 -7.25 -38.14
C ASN A 506 -43.27 -7.38 -38.42
N THR A 507 -43.97 -6.26 -38.53
CA THR A 507 -45.23 -6.19 -39.26
C THR A 507 -44.90 -6.32 -40.74
N GLY A 508 -44.54 -7.54 -41.15
CA GLY A 508 -44.59 -7.95 -42.55
C GLY A 508 -46.05 -8.10 -42.89
N GLY A 509 -46.56 -7.16 -43.70
CA GLY A 509 -47.91 -7.22 -44.24
C GLY A 509 -48.12 -8.52 -45.02
N ASN A 510 -49.28 -9.13 -44.79
CA ASN A 510 -49.91 -10.02 -45.77
C ASN A 510 -50.66 -9.18 -46.80
#